data_AF-A0A7S0YW60-F1
#
_entry.id   AF-A0A7S0YW60-F1
#
_cell.length_a   1.000
_cell.length_b   1.000
_cell.length_c   1.000
_cell.angle_alpha   90.00
_cell.angle_beta   90.00
_cell.angle_gamma   90.00
#
_symmetry.space_group_name_H-M   'P 1'
#
loop_
_entity.id
_entity.type
_entity.pdbx_description
1 polymer ?
#
loop_
_entity_poly.entity_id
_entity_poly.type
_entity_poly.pdbx_seq_one_letter_code
_entity_poly.pdbx_strand_id
1 'polypeptide(L)'
;AAGPVVEWGHNTHELVSRLMTAKLGRDGELRVLTTDAEFVSVKRQLGALAAHARGLLAADDADEFLLRDPSAESLGRSVRTVVSCGALRIDCVPAEPPGTLQDRFVAAASSRSARYNFLYCSQVVFSTQQTIVTDVGAFAARVHASLPPPLPPLRGRAEGPDDRPYLVVDGYHAFLAVPTSFPPDAPLFYVGGLLKHAACGPNAAFVTLPPGARPEPLLTGWLADPSALESGGGRLGDPITFAEGSRLAGGTPAFGTALEVFCASMSLRKRLGVTVEATHAHVMLLHASLLRGLPPEGPISTRSLLPPQPEPVRAHALCFRQGSGGVAGAAAALLAKRGVGVDARGD
;
A
#
# COMPACT_ATOMS: atom_id res chain seq x y z
N ALA A 1 -17.62 -21.25 2.95
CA ALA A 1 -17.25 -20.16 2.02
C ALA A 1 -15.80 -20.38 1.61
N ALA A 2 -15.47 -20.25 0.31
CA ALA A 2 -14.07 -20.19 -0.09
C ALA A 2 -13.43 -18.96 0.59
N GLY A 3 -12.20 -19.12 1.12
CA GLY A 3 -11.46 -18.01 1.73
C GLY A 3 -11.13 -16.91 0.72
N PRO A 4 -10.51 -15.79 1.15
CA PRO A 4 -10.08 -14.75 0.23
C PRO A 4 -9.08 -15.34 -0.77
N VAL A 5 -9.21 -14.96 -2.04
CA VAL A 5 -8.25 -15.36 -3.07
C VAL A 5 -6.92 -14.66 -2.78
N VAL A 6 -5.83 -15.42 -2.74
CA VAL A 6 -4.48 -14.89 -2.55
C VAL A 6 -3.71 -15.07 -3.84
N GLU A 7 -3.19 -13.98 -4.38
CA GLU A 7 -2.31 -14.00 -5.55
C GLU A 7 -0.90 -13.51 -5.18
N TRP A 8 0.09 -13.99 -5.93
CA TRP A 8 1.52 -13.81 -5.62
C TRP A 8 2.22 -12.98 -6.69
N GLY A 9 3.25 -12.25 -6.25
CA GLY A 9 4.13 -11.46 -7.12
C GLY A 9 5.53 -11.34 -6.52
N HIS A 10 6.45 -10.71 -7.27
CA HIS A 10 7.84 -10.57 -6.86
C HIS A 10 8.01 -9.52 -5.76
N ASN A 11 7.16 -8.51 -5.76
CA ASN A 11 7.14 -7.44 -4.77
C ASN A 11 5.77 -6.75 -4.78
N THR A 12 5.47 -5.96 -3.74
CA THR A 12 4.19 -5.25 -3.67
C THR A 12 4.04 -4.19 -4.75
N HIS A 13 5.14 -3.62 -5.25
CA HIS A 13 5.08 -2.59 -6.29
C HIS A 13 4.55 -3.13 -7.62
N GLU A 14 4.96 -4.35 -7.99
CA GLU A 14 4.42 -5.07 -9.14
C GLU A 14 2.91 -5.30 -9.00
N LEU A 15 2.48 -5.85 -7.86
CA LEU A 15 1.06 -6.14 -7.60
C LEU A 15 0.20 -4.87 -7.60
N VAL A 16 0.67 -3.81 -6.94
CA VAL A 16 -0.02 -2.51 -6.90
C VAL A 16 -0.08 -1.86 -8.28
N SER A 17 1.00 -1.93 -9.06
CA SER A 17 0.99 -1.48 -10.46
C SER A 17 -0.04 -2.22 -11.30
N ARG A 18 -0.12 -3.55 -11.17
CA ARG A 18 -1.13 -4.34 -11.88
C ARG A 18 -2.55 -3.90 -11.51
N LEU A 19 -2.85 -3.75 -10.22
CA LEU A 19 -4.16 -3.25 -9.78
C LEU A 19 -4.48 -1.85 -10.31
N MET A 20 -3.52 -0.92 -10.30
CA MET A 20 -3.71 0.41 -10.90
C MET A 20 -4.01 0.31 -12.39
N THR A 21 -3.27 -0.53 -13.11
CA THR A 21 -3.49 -0.70 -14.56
C THR A 21 -4.79 -1.42 -14.90
N ALA A 22 -5.30 -2.26 -13.99
CA ALA A 22 -6.62 -2.86 -14.15
C ALA A 22 -7.73 -1.80 -14.10
N LYS A 23 -7.60 -0.81 -13.20
CA LYS A 23 -8.51 0.33 -13.15
C LYS A 23 -8.38 1.27 -14.33
N LEU A 24 -7.15 1.58 -14.72
CA LEU A 24 -6.90 2.39 -15.91
C LEU A 24 -7.49 1.74 -17.18
N GLY A 25 -7.27 0.43 -17.37
CA GLY A 25 -7.79 -0.31 -18.53
C GLY A 25 -9.31 -0.44 -18.54
N ARG A 26 -9.95 -0.50 -17.36
CA ARG A 26 -11.41 -0.60 -17.23
C ARG A 26 -12.11 0.74 -17.45
N ASP A 27 -11.61 1.79 -16.80
CA ASP A 27 -12.31 3.06 -16.67
C ASP A 27 -11.79 4.12 -17.65
N GLY A 28 -10.67 3.85 -18.32
CA GLY A 28 -9.98 4.79 -19.22
C GLY A 28 -9.25 5.89 -18.48
N GLU A 29 -9.46 6.01 -17.18
CA GLU A 29 -8.81 6.96 -16.30
C GLU A 29 -8.43 6.31 -14.97
N LEU A 30 -7.38 6.82 -14.34
CA LEU A 30 -6.97 6.44 -13.01
C LEU A 30 -7.15 7.63 -12.06
N ARG A 31 -8.06 7.50 -11.09
CA ARG A 31 -8.38 8.52 -10.09
C ARG A 31 -7.99 8.00 -8.72
N VAL A 32 -6.82 8.44 -8.24
CA VAL A 32 -6.14 7.94 -7.05
C VAL A 32 -6.40 8.85 -5.85
N LEU A 33 -6.79 8.26 -4.72
CA LEU A 33 -6.68 8.87 -3.39
C LEU A 33 -5.62 8.12 -2.59
N THR A 34 -4.65 8.83 -2.03
CA THR A 34 -3.56 8.25 -1.24
C THR A 34 -3.14 9.15 -0.09
N THR A 35 -2.09 8.81 0.67
CA THR A 35 -1.48 9.71 1.66
C THR A 35 -0.15 10.29 1.17
N ASP A 36 0.38 11.32 1.85
CA ASP A 36 1.74 11.80 1.60
C ASP A 36 2.84 10.97 2.31
N ALA A 37 2.43 10.00 3.13
CA ALA A 37 3.32 9.13 3.91
C ALA A 37 3.64 7.79 3.21
N GLU A 38 3.18 7.58 1.98
CA GLU A 38 3.39 6.31 1.28
C GLU A 38 4.87 5.99 1.02
N PHE A 39 5.14 4.70 0.84
CA PHE A 39 6.47 4.21 0.51
C PHE A 39 7.00 4.81 -0.80
N VAL A 40 8.33 4.98 -0.87
CA VAL A 40 9.00 5.68 -1.96
C VAL A 40 8.66 5.12 -3.34
N SER A 41 8.52 3.81 -3.48
CA SER A 41 8.20 3.20 -4.78
C SER A 41 6.83 3.62 -5.29
N VAL A 42 5.79 3.65 -4.45
CA VAL A 42 4.45 4.09 -4.85
C VAL A 42 4.46 5.57 -5.19
N LYS A 43 5.14 6.39 -4.38
CA LYS A 43 5.34 7.82 -4.70
C LYS A 43 6.04 8.02 -6.04
N ARG A 44 7.03 7.19 -6.37
CA ARG A 44 7.73 7.22 -7.67
C ARG A 44 6.85 6.74 -8.81
N GLN A 45 6.07 5.68 -8.64
CA GLN A 45 5.14 5.17 -9.66
C GLN A 45 4.07 6.22 -9.99
N LEU A 46 3.42 6.77 -8.96
CA LEU A 46 2.45 7.86 -9.09
C LEU A 46 3.09 9.12 -9.67
N GLY A 47 4.31 9.47 -9.22
CA GLY A 47 5.07 10.61 -9.74
C GLY A 47 5.46 10.47 -11.22
N ALA A 48 5.82 9.26 -11.66
CA ALA A 48 6.15 8.96 -13.05
C ALA A 48 4.91 9.06 -13.95
N LEU A 49 3.77 8.48 -13.52
CA LEU A 49 2.49 8.64 -14.21
C LEU A 49 2.10 10.13 -14.31
N ALA A 50 2.21 10.85 -13.20
CA ALA A 50 1.98 12.29 -13.12
C ALA A 50 2.88 13.11 -14.05
N ALA A 51 4.15 12.72 -14.21
CA ALA A 51 5.09 13.40 -15.10
C ALA A 51 4.77 13.10 -16.57
N HIS A 52 4.49 11.84 -16.90
CA HIS A 52 4.12 11.43 -18.26
C HIS A 52 2.84 12.13 -18.73
N ALA A 53 1.80 12.14 -17.88
CA ALA A 53 0.53 12.76 -18.22
C ALA A 53 0.63 14.30 -18.35
N ARG A 54 1.54 14.95 -17.62
CA ARG A 54 1.88 16.37 -17.84
C ARG A 54 2.65 16.60 -19.14
N GLY A 55 3.51 15.66 -19.53
CA GLY A 55 4.26 15.72 -20.79
C GLY A 55 3.36 15.62 -22.03
N LEU A 56 2.33 14.76 -21.98
CA LEU A 56 1.32 14.67 -23.05
C LEU A 56 0.59 16.01 -23.23
N LEU A 57 0.20 16.67 -22.13
CA LEU A 57 -0.44 17.99 -22.17
C LEU A 57 0.48 19.09 -22.74
N ALA A 58 1.79 19.02 -22.49
CA ALA A 58 2.73 20.00 -23.01
C ALA A 58 3.02 19.82 -24.52
N ALA A 59 2.67 18.67 -25.10
CA ALA A 59 2.91 18.35 -26.51
C ALA A 59 1.69 18.62 -27.42
N ASP A 60 0.48 18.70 -26.86
CA ASP A 60 -0.79 18.89 -27.59
C ASP A 60 -1.29 20.36 -27.65
N ASP A 61 -0.42 21.34 -27.40
CA ASP A 61 -0.61 22.81 -27.42
C ASP A 61 -1.23 23.53 -26.19
N ALA A 62 -0.76 24.76 -26.02
CA ALA A 62 -0.89 25.68 -24.90
C ALA A 62 -2.28 26.35 -24.72
N ASP A 63 -3.37 25.59 -24.75
CA ASP A 63 -4.70 26.13 -24.42
C ASP A 63 -5.18 25.66 -23.03
N GLU A 64 -4.95 26.57 -22.09
CA GLU A 64 -5.68 26.82 -20.85
C GLU A 64 -6.19 25.59 -20.07
N PHE A 65 -5.32 25.02 -19.22
CA PHE A 65 -5.77 24.38 -17.99
C PHE A 65 -5.13 25.05 -16.78
N LEU A 66 -5.96 25.81 -16.06
CA LEU A 66 -5.61 26.48 -14.83
C LEU A 66 -5.01 25.48 -13.82
N LEU A 67 -3.77 25.75 -13.43
CA LEU A 67 -3.27 25.47 -12.07
C LEU A 67 -4.03 26.34 -11.04
N ARG A 68 -5.36 26.28 -11.05
CA ARG A 68 -6.23 26.76 -9.98
C ARG A 68 -7.46 25.89 -10.00
N ASP A 69 -7.67 25.19 -8.90
CA ASP A 69 -9.01 24.79 -8.50
C ASP A 69 -9.55 25.84 -7.52
N PRO A 70 -10.28 26.89 -7.98
CA PRO A 70 -11.03 27.77 -7.09
C PRO A 70 -12.26 27.09 -6.46
N SER A 71 -12.50 25.79 -6.70
CA SER A 71 -13.51 24.97 -6.00
C SER A 71 -12.94 24.06 -4.90
N ALA A 72 -11.62 24.13 -4.63
CA ALA A 72 -10.97 23.55 -3.46
C ALA A 72 -11.38 24.23 -2.14
N GLU A 73 -12.35 25.15 -2.15
CA GLU A 73 -13.06 25.55 -0.94
C GLU A 73 -13.99 24.44 -0.41
N SER A 74 -14.36 23.44 -1.22
CA SER A 74 -15.22 22.32 -0.78
C SER A 74 -14.45 21.11 -0.21
N LEU A 75 -13.20 20.87 -0.62
CA LEU A 75 -12.30 19.87 -0.02
C LEU A 75 -11.42 20.55 1.04
N GLY A 76 -12.02 20.92 2.17
CA GLY A 76 -11.38 21.78 3.17
C GLY A 76 -10.01 21.29 3.64
N ARG A 77 -8.93 22.06 3.40
CA ARG A 77 -7.53 22.02 3.92
C ARG A 77 -6.84 20.65 4.17
N SER A 78 -7.49 19.53 3.86
CA SER A 78 -7.18 18.17 4.34
C SER A 78 -6.82 17.21 3.20
N VAL A 79 -6.93 17.67 1.96
CA VAL A 79 -6.61 16.91 0.75
C VAL A 79 -5.88 17.86 -0.20
N ARG A 80 -4.79 17.40 -0.79
CA ARG A 80 -4.00 18.13 -1.78
C ARG A 80 -4.08 17.40 -3.12
N THR A 81 -4.58 18.06 -4.14
CA THR A 81 -4.44 17.60 -5.53
C THR A 81 -2.98 17.68 -5.94
N VAL A 82 -2.40 16.54 -6.33
CA VAL A 82 -1.01 16.44 -6.79
C VAL A 82 -0.94 16.60 -8.30
N VAL A 83 -1.82 15.91 -9.04
CA VAL A 83 -1.97 16.01 -10.50
C VAL A 83 -3.42 15.78 -10.90
N SER A 84 -3.89 16.50 -11.91
CA SER A 84 -5.16 16.27 -12.60
C SER A 84 -4.97 16.58 -14.09
N CYS A 85 -5.10 15.58 -14.94
CA CYS A 85 -4.92 15.70 -16.39
C CYS A 85 -5.59 14.54 -17.15
N GLY A 86 -6.61 14.82 -17.96
CA GLY A 86 -7.30 13.83 -18.79
C GLY A 86 -7.58 12.53 -18.01
N ALA A 87 -6.88 11.46 -18.40
CA ALA A 87 -6.98 10.12 -17.82
C ALA A 87 -6.31 9.90 -16.44
N LEU A 88 -5.80 10.92 -15.76
CA LEU A 88 -5.12 10.77 -14.46
C LEU A 88 -5.50 11.87 -13.47
N ARG A 89 -5.94 11.46 -12.28
CA ARG A 89 -6.08 12.32 -11.10
C ARG A 89 -5.40 11.66 -9.91
N ILE A 90 -4.63 12.41 -9.13
CA ILE A 90 -3.98 11.93 -7.91
C ILE A 90 -4.15 12.98 -6.82
N ASP A 91 -4.82 12.60 -5.74
CA ASP A 91 -5.00 13.41 -4.54
C ASP A 91 -4.34 12.73 -3.33
N CYS A 92 -3.73 13.54 -2.47
CA CYS A 92 -3.06 13.08 -1.25
C CYS A 92 -3.71 13.67 0.00
N VAL A 93 -4.00 12.83 0.99
CA VAL A 93 -4.36 13.23 2.35
C VAL A 93 -3.06 13.40 3.14
N PRO A 94 -2.79 14.55 3.77
CA PRO A 94 -1.64 14.70 4.66
C PRO A 94 -1.71 13.70 5.80
N ALA A 95 -0.62 13.01 6.13
CA ALA A 95 -0.60 12.04 7.22
C ALA A 95 -0.71 12.71 8.59
N GLU A 96 -0.15 13.91 8.72
CA GLU A 96 -0.22 14.72 9.94
C GLU A 96 -1.50 15.59 9.97
N PRO A 97 -2.19 15.69 11.12
CA PRO A 97 -1.98 14.93 12.34
C PRO A 97 -2.50 13.48 12.22
N PRO A 98 -1.80 12.47 12.76
CA PRO A 98 -2.12 11.06 12.55
C PRO A 98 -3.44 10.64 13.20
N GLY A 99 -3.80 11.25 14.35
CA GLY A 99 -4.99 10.89 15.11
C GLY A 99 -6.31 11.10 14.36
N THR A 100 -6.33 11.96 13.33
CA THR A 100 -7.52 12.20 12.49
C THR A 100 -7.33 11.80 11.04
N LEU A 101 -6.23 11.12 10.70
CA LEU A 101 -5.90 10.72 9.33
C LEU A 101 -6.98 9.82 8.71
N GLN A 102 -7.40 8.78 9.41
CA GLN A 102 -8.43 7.86 8.89
C GLN A 102 -9.75 8.59 8.60
N ASP A 103 -10.14 9.54 9.45
CA ASP A 103 -11.36 10.33 9.26
C ASP A 103 -11.25 11.27 8.05
N ARG A 104 -10.10 11.95 7.90
CA ARG A 104 -9.82 12.78 6.72
C ARG A 104 -9.80 11.96 5.43
N PHE A 105 -9.24 10.75 5.47
CA PHE A 105 -9.20 9.85 4.33
C PHE A 105 -10.61 9.38 3.91
N VAL A 106 -11.45 8.99 4.88
CA VAL A 106 -12.85 8.62 4.62
C VAL A 106 -13.64 9.81 4.08
N ALA A 107 -13.46 11.01 4.65
CA ALA A 107 -14.11 12.21 4.16
C ALA A 107 -13.70 12.53 2.71
N ALA A 108 -12.40 12.43 2.40
CA ALA A 108 -11.89 12.62 1.05
C ALA A 108 -12.48 11.60 0.06
N ALA A 109 -12.51 10.31 0.44
CA ALA A 109 -13.06 9.23 -0.38
C ALA A 109 -14.54 9.45 -0.77
N SER A 110 -15.30 10.17 0.05
CA SER A 110 -16.71 10.49 -0.22
C SER A 110 -16.95 11.55 -1.31
N SER A 111 -15.88 12.13 -1.85
CA SER A 111 -15.96 13.21 -2.85
C SER A 111 -16.68 12.77 -4.13
N ARG A 112 -17.88 13.32 -4.36
CA ARG A 112 -18.68 13.09 -5.57
C ARG A 112 -18.12 13.72 -6.83
N SER A 113 -17.26 14.73 -6.68
CA SER A 113 -16.56 15.37 -7.80
C SER A 113 -15.33 14.58 -8.21
N ALA A 114 -14.57 14.05 -7.24
CA ALA A 114 -13.34 13.31 -7.54
C ALA A 114 -13.59 11.86 -7.98
N ARG A 115 -14.60 11.17 -7.38
CA ARG A 115 -14.98 9.78 -7.69
C ARG A 115 -13.79 8.84 -7.94
N TYR A 116 -12.94 8.72 -6.92
CA TYR A 116 -11.75 7.86 -6.99
C TYR A 116 -12.13 6.42 -7.34
N ASN A 117 -11.36 5.80 -8.23
CA ASN A 117 -11.48 4.38 -8.56
C ASN A 117 -10.33 3.55 -7.96
N PHE A 118 -9.32 4.20 -7.40
CA PHE A 118 -8.18 3.57 -6.75
C PHE A 118 -7.83 4.33 -5.46
N LEU A 119 -7.91 3.66 -4.32
CA LEU A 119 -7.58 4.19 -3.00
C LEU A 119 -6.41 3.38 -2.45
N TYR A 120 -5.36 4.06 -1.98
CA TYR A 120 -4.16 3.42 -1.46
C TYR A 120 -3.80 3.99 -0.10
N CYS A 121 -3.48 3.14 0.87
CA CYS A 121 -3.03 3.59 2.18
C CYS A 121 -2.10 2.55 2.81
N SER A 122 -0.93 2.98 3.28
CA SER A 122 -0.08 2.13 4.12
C SER A 122 -0.74 1.83 5.47
N GLN A 123 -0.65 0.60 5.97
CA GLN A 123 -1.04 0.30 7.34
C GLN A 123 -0.04 0.89 8.34
N VAL A 124 1.25 0.72 8.04
CA VAL A 124 2.40 1.24 8.82
C VAL A 124 3.29 2.07 7.91
N VAL A 125 3.54 3.32 8.29
CA VAL A 125 4.35 4.27 7.54
C VAL A 125 5.82 3.87 7.57
N PHE A 126 6.48 3.80 6.41
CA PHE A 126 7.89 3.40 6.32
C PHE A 126 8.86 4.35 7.05
N SER A 127 8.67 5.66 6.96
CA SER A 127 9.61 6.65 7.50
C SER A 127 9.56 6.75 9.02
N THR A 128 8.35 6.78 9.58
CA THR A 128 8.13 6.99 11.03
C THR A 128 7.80 5.71 11.77
N GLN A 129 7.56 4.59 11.07
CA GLN A 129 7.08 3.33 11.65
C GLN A 129 5.75 3.49 12.40
N GLN A 130 4.99 4.54 12.05
CA GLN A 130 3.67 4.81 12.61
C GLN A 130 2.62 3.88 12.00
N THR A 131 1.88 3.18 12.85
CA THR A 131 0.66 2.49 12.41
C THR A 131 -0.46 3.52 12.24
N ILE A 132 -0.87 3.78 11.00
CA ILE A 132 -1.90 4.77 10.66
C ILE A 132 -3.28 4.15 10.41
N VAL A 133 -3.32 2.85 10.08
CA VAL A 133 -4.55 2.05 10.02
C VAL A 133 -4.48 0.99 11.11
N THR A 134 -5.18 1.25 12.22
CA THR A 134 -5.13 0.40 13.43
C THR A 134 -6.11 -0.77 13.39
N ASP A 135 -7.23 -0.61 12.70
CA ASP A 135 -8.20 -1.66 12.42
C ASP A 135 -8.49 -1.66 10.91
N VAL A 136 -7.87 -2.60 10.20
CA VAL A 136 -7.94 -2.69 8.74
C VAL A 136 -9.37 -2.99 8.26
N GLY A 137 -10.09 -3.85 8.98
CA GLY A 137 -11.45 -4.24 8.62
C GLY A 137 -12.44 -3.08 8.80
N ALA A 138 -12.40 -2.42 9.95
CA ALA A 138 -13.24 -1.26 10.23
C ALA A 138 -12.91 -0.08 9.31
N PHE A 139 -11.63 0.16 9.04
CA PHE A 139 -11.21 1.19 8.08
C PHE A 139 -11.77 0.92 6.69
N ALA A 140 -11.64 -0.31 6.18
CA ALA A 140 -12.17 -0.68 4.87
C ALA A 140 -13.69 -0.53 4.79
N ALA A 141 -14.42 -0.97 5.82
CA ALA A 141 -15.87 -0.83 5.87
C ALA A 141 -16.29 0.66 5.84
N ARG A 142 -15.62 1.52 6.60
CA ARG A 142 -15.89 2.97 6.63
C ARG A 142 -15.60 3.66 5.30
N VAL A 143 -14.49 3.33 4.66
CA VAL A 143 -14.16 3.86 3.34
C VAL A 143 -15.24 3.46 2.34
N HIS A 144 -15.55 2.18 2.22
CA HIS A 144 -16.57 1.70 1.27
C HIS A 144 -17.96 2.27 1.52
N ALA A 145 -18.38 2.40 2.77
CA ALA A 145 -19.65 3.02 3.13
C ALA A 145 -19.73 4.52 2.75
N SER A 146 -18.57 5.18 2.61
CA SER A 146 -18.50 6.60 2.23
C SER A 146 -18.46 6.84 0.73
N LEU A 147 -18.12 5.82 -0.08
CA LEU A 147 -17.89 5.98 -1.50
C LEU A 147 -19.17 6.37 -2.25
N PRO A 148 -19.08 7.32 -3.19
CA PRO A 148 -20.19 7.59 -4.10
C PRO A 148 -20.44 6.40 -5.03
N PRO A 149 -21.61 6.32 -5.70
CA PRO A 149 -21.86 5.32 -6.72
C PRO A 149 -20.75 5.31 -7.79
N PRO A 150 -20.33 4.14 -8.28
CA PRO A 150 -19.30 4.05 -9.31
C PRO A 150 -19.76 4.76 -10.59
N LEU A 151 -18.78 5.20 -11.39
CA LEU A 151 -19.07 5.68 -12.73
C LEU A 151 -19.43 4.49 -13.63
N PRO A 152 -20.24 4.70 -14.67
CA PRO A 152 -20.45 3.66 -15.69
C PRO A 152 -19.11 3.21 -16.27
N PRO A 153 -18.94 1.92 -16.59
CA PRO A 153 -17.72 1.46 -17.25
C PRO A 153 -17.58 2.12 -18.63
N LEU A 154 -16.38 2.05 -19.21
CA LEU A 154 -16.17 2.47 -20.60
C LEU A 154 -17.18 1.77 -21.54
N ARG A 155 -17.65 2.50 -22.56
CA ARG A 155 -18.64 2.02 -23.53
C ARG A 155 -18.24 0.64 -24.06
N GLY A 156 -19.16 -0.32 -23.98
CA GLY A 156 -18.97 -1.70 -24.48
C GLY A 156 -18.52 -2.72 -23.42
N ARG A 157 -18.31 -2.32 -22.15
CA ARG A 157 -18.09 -3.25 -21.03
C ARG A 157 -19.36 -3.43 -20.19
N ALA A 158 -19.59 -4.66 -19.70
CA ALA A 158 -20.66 -4.96 -18.77
C ALA A 158 -20.32 -4.49 -17.34
N GLU A 159 -21.34 -4.10 -16.58
CA GLU A 159 -21.22 -3.83 -15.15
C GLU A 159 -20.72 -5.08 -14.40
N GLY A 160 -19.92 -4.88 -13.36
CA GLY A 160 -19.31 -5.96 -12.60
C GLY A 160 -18.72 -5.52 -11.25
N PRO A 161 -18.28 -6.48 -10.43
CA PRO A 161 -17.73 -6.23 -9.09
C PRO A 161 -16.55 -5.25 -9.09
N ASP A 162 -15.78 -5.22 -10.18
CA ASP A 162 -14.66 -4.29 -10.37
C ASP A 162 -15.07 -2.88 -10.78
N ASP A 163 -16.37 -2.53 -10.83
CA ASP A 163 -16.81 -1.14 -10.94
C ASP A 163 -16.59 -0.39 -9.63
N ARG A 164 -16.60 -1.10 -8.50
CA ARG A 164 -16.33 -0.49 -7.20
C ARG A 164 -14.87 -0.04 -7.11
N PRO A 165 -14.58 1.11 -6.50
CA PRO A 165 -13.20 1.54 -6.28
C PRO A 165 -12.38 0.49 -5.55
N TYR A 166 -11.14 0.28 -5.98
CA TYR A 166 -10.22 -0.61 -5.28
C TYR A 166 -9.66 0.11 -4.06
N LEU A 167 -9.88 -0.44 -2.87
CA LEU A 167 -9.17 -0.03 -1.67
C LEU A 167 -7.99 -0.98 -1.43
N VAL A 168 -6.77 -0.47 -1.58
CA VAL A 168 -5.53 -1.19 -1.33
C VAL A 168 -4.94 -0.74 -0.01
N VAL A 169 -4.79 -1.67 0.94
CA VAL A 169 -4.07 -1.45 2.19
C VAL A 169 -2.71 -2.12 2.12
N ASP A 170 -1.64 -1.32 2.24
CA ASP A 170 -0.27 -1.81 2.22
C ASP A 170 0.20 -2.21 3.61
N GLY A 171 0.15 -3.52 3.84
CA GLY A 171 0.58 -4.20 5.04
C GLY A 171 2.04 -4.62 5.05
N TYR A 172 2.90 -4.15 4.14
CA TYR A 172 4.27 -4.68 4.03
C TYR A 172 5.10 -4.53 5.31
N HIS A 173 4.87 -3.47 6.09
CA HIS A 173 5.48 -3.27 7.41
C HIS A 173 4.67 -3.84 8.59
N ALA A 174 3.46 -4.32 8.35
CA ALA A 174 2.56 -4.86 9.36
C ALA A 174 2.47 -6.38 9.35
N PHE A 175 2.56 -7.01 8.17
CA PHE A 175 2.39 -8.44 7.98
C PHE A 175 3.37 -9.24 8.84
N LEU A 176 2.85 -10.10 9.72
CA LEU A 176 3.58 -10.85 10.74
C LEU A 176 4.33 -10.02 11.80
N ALA A 177 4.04 -8.72 11.92
CA ALA A 177 4.51 -7.85 12.99
C ALA A 177 3.38 -7.31 13.87
N VAL A 178 2.42 -6.61 13.26
CA VAL A 178 1.29 -6.01 13.97
C VAL A 178 0.11 -7.00 13.89
N PRO A 179 -0.49 -7.41 15.02
CA PRO A 179 -1.69 -8.23 15.03
C PRO A 179 -2.76 -7.60 14.14
N THR A 180 -3.09 -8.28 13.05
CA THR A 180 -3.98 -7.77 12.00
C THR A 180 -4.91 -8.89 11.59
N SER A 181 -6.20 -8.66 11.73
CA SER A 181 -7.24 -9.59 11.29
C SER A 181 -8.41 -8.80 10.72
N PHE A 182 -9.02 -9.35 9.67
CA PHE A 182 -10.25 -8.82 9.10
C PHE A 182 -11.05 -9.98 8.51
N PRO A 183 -12.38 -9.81 8.33
CA PRO A 183 -13.22 -10.85 7.75
C PRO A 183 -12.74 -11.29 6.35
N PRO A 184 -12.90 -12.58 5.99
CA PRO A 184 -12.60 -13.09 4.64
C PRO A 184 -13.27 -12.33 3.50
N ASP A 185 -14.41 -11.69 3.78
CA ASP A 185 -15.22 -10.92 2.84
C ASP A 185 -15.00 -9.40 2.95
N ALA A 186 -13.98 -8.96 3.69
CA ALA A 186 -13.64 -7.56 3.79
C ALA A 186 -13.37 -6.98 2.38
N PRO A 187 -13.96 -5.83 2.02
CA PRO A 187 -13.92 -5.31 0.65
C PRO A 187 -12.58 -4.61 0.33
N LEU A 188 -11.43 -5.19 0.68
CA LEU A 188 -10.13 -4.60 0.42
C LEU A 188 -9.17 -5.55 -0.29
N PHE A 189 -8.21 -4.94 -0.97
CA PHE A 189 -6.99 -5.60 -1.39
C PHE A 189 -5.94 -5.38 -0.28
N TYR A 190 -5.48 -6.44 0.37
CA TYR A 190 -4.39 -6.32 1.34
C TYR A 190 -3.10 -6.83 0.72
N VAL A 191 -2.08 -5.96 0.61
CA VAL A 191 -0.77 -6.34 0.05
C VAL A 191 0.27 -6.52 1.16
N GLY A 192 1.14 -7.50 1.02
CA GLY A 192 2.19 -7.80 1.99
C GLY A 192 3.41 -8.45 1.35
N GLY A 193 4.49 -8.60 2.12
CA GLY A 193 5.76 -9.14 1.64
C GLY A 193 6.39 -10.14 2.59
N LEU A 194 7.22 -11.02 2.03
CA LEU A 194 7.83 -12.12 2.77
C LEU A 194 9.23 -11.80 3.33
N LEU A 195 9.83 -10.69 2.91
CA LEU A 195 11.22 -10.35 3.28
C LEU A 195 11.39 -9.84 4.71
N LYS A 196 10.46 -9.01 5.21
CA LYS A 196 10.61 -8.30 6.49
C LYS A 196 10.25 -9.18 7.68
N HIS A 197 9.11 -8.94 8.32
CA HIS A 197 8.74 -9.62 9.57
C HIS A 197 8.36 -11.10 9.36
N ALA A 198 8.03 -11.48 8.13
CA ALA A 198 7.94 -12.87 7.73
C ALA A 198 9.30 -13.59 7.71
N ALA A 199 10.39 -12.87 7.43
CA ALA A 199 11.76 -13.38 7.39
C ALA A 199 11.95 -14.61 6.46
N CYS A 200 11.28 -14.61 5.31
CA CYS A 200 11.24 -15.75 4.38
C CYS A 200 11.97 -15.50 3.05
N GLY A 201 12.70 -14.39 2.96
CA GLY A 201 13.53 -14.05 1.80
C GLY A 201 12.90 -13.01 0.87
N PRO A 202 13.71 -12.47 -0.07
CA PRO A 202 13.28 -11.45 -1.00
C PRO A 202 12.41 -12.04 -2.11
N ASN A 203 11.99 -11.17 -3.02
CA ASN A 203 11.35 -11.54 -4.27
C ASN A 203 9.97 -12.21 -4.11
N ALA A 204 9.31 -12.12 -2.95
CA ALA A 204 7.96 -12.65 -2.76
C ALA A 204 7.07 -11.67 -2.01
N ALA A 205 5.91 -11.39 -2.62
CA ALA A 205 4.83 -10.59 -2.08
C ALA A 205 3.49 -11.24 -2.44
N PHE A 206 2.46 -10.90 -1.69
CA PHE A 206 1.11 -11.37 -1.94
C PHE A 206 0.12 -10.21 -1.92
N VAL A 207 -1.04 -10.49 -2.48
CA VAL A 207 -2.23 -9.67 -2.36
C VAL A 207 -3.43 -10.56 -2.08
N THR A 208 -4.25 -10.18 -1.09
CA THR A 208 -5.58 -10.77 -0.92
C THR A 208 -6.57 -10.00 -1.77
N LEU A 209 -7.50 -10.69 -2.43
CA LEU A 209 -8.54 -10.10 -3.25
C LEU A 209 -9.88 -10.18 -2.50
N PRO A 210 -10.70 -9.11 -2.52
CA PRO A 210 -12.03 -9.18 -1.97
C PRO A 210 -12.91 -10.13 -2.80
N PRO A 211 -13.93 -10.77 -2.22
CA PRO A 211 -14.77 -11.72 -2.94
C PRO A 211 -15.36 -11.13 -4.21
N GLY A 212 -15.28 -11.89 -5.30
CA GLY A 212 -15.80 -11.48 -6.60
C GLY A 212 -14.93 -10.47 -7.37
N ALA A 213 -13.83 -9.94 -6.81
CA ALA A 213 -12.91 -9.13 -7.59
C ALA A 213 -12.28 -9.95 -8.74
N ARG A 214 -12.15 -9.34 -9.91
CA ARG A 214 -11.66 -9.99 -11.13
C ARG A 214 -10.71 -9.06 -11.92
N PRO A 215 -9.66 -8.49 -11.28
CA PRO A 215 -8.83 -7.47 -11.93
C PRO A 215 -8.26 -7.97 -13.27
N GLU A 216 -8.28 -7.09 -14.27
CA GLU A 216 -7.76 -7.32 -15.61
C GLU A 216 -6.65 -6.30 -15.91
N PRO A 217 -5.43 -6.48 -15.37
CA PRO A 217 -4.35 -5.53 -15.54
C PRO A 217 -3.93 -5.36 -17.00
N LEU A 218 -3.68 -4.12 -17.45
CA LEU A 218 -3.01 -3.87 -18.74
C LEU A 218 -1.57 -4.40 -18.74
N LEU A 219 -0.89 -4.29 -17.59
CA LEU A 219 0.44 -4.88 -17.39
C LEU A 219 0.30 -6.35 -17.00
N THR A 220 0.07 -7.20 -18.00
CA THR A 220 -0.16 -8.63 -17.83
C THR A 220 0.98 -9.48 -18.41
N GLY A 221 0.94 -10.79 -18.18
CA GLY A 221 1.85 -11.76 -18.78
C GLY A 221 1.18 -13.12 -18.95
N TRP A 222 1.91 -14.07 -19.52
CA TRP A 222 1.36 -15.40 -19.87
C TRP A 222 0.85 -16.19 -18.66
N LEU A 223 1.37 -15.95 -17.45
CA LEU A 223 0.91 -16.64 -16.24
C LEU A 223 -0.41 -16.07 -15.72
N ALA A 224 -0.87 -14.93 -16.24
CA ALA A 224 -2.19 -14.39 -15.94
C ALA A 224 -3.32 -15.33 -16.41
N ASP A 225 -3.08 -16.02 -17.52
CA ASP A 225 -3.86 -17.16 -17.98
C ASP A 225 -2.94 -18.19 -18.67
N PRO A 226 -2.48 -19.22 -17.94
CA PRO A 226 -1.58 -20.23 -18.49
C PRO A 226 -2.17 -20.99 -19.68
N SER A 227 -3.51 -21.04 -19.83
CA SER A 227 -4.17 -21.71 -20.96
C SER A 227 -3.84 -21.07 -22.31
N ALA A 228 -3.40 -19.81 -22.31
CA ALA A 228 -2.91 -19.14 -23.51
C ALA A 228 -1.74 -19.92 -24.16
N LEU A 229 -0.90 -20.61 -23.38
CA LEU A 229 0.18 -21.44 -23.93
C LEU A 229 -0.34 -22.70 -24.63
N GLU A 230 -1.43 -23.29 -24.15
CA GLU A 230 -2.06 -24.46 -24.79
C GLU A 230 -2.62 -24.10 -26.16
N SER A 231 -3.07 -22.85 -26.33
CA SER A 231 -3.56 -22.30 -27.60
C SER A 231 -2.43 -21.83 -28.56
N GLY A 232 -1.16 -22.05 -28.20
CA GLY A 232 -0.01 -21.65 -29.03
C GLY A 232 0.46 -20.20 -28.80
N GLY A 233 0.12 -19.59 -27.66
CA GLY A 233 0.63 -18.28 -27.23
C GLY A 233 -0.13 -17.07 -27.78
N GLY A 234 -1.23 -17.29 -28.53
CA GLY A 234 -2.02 -16.24 -29.16
C GLY A 234 -1.28 -15.43 -30.23
N ARG A 235 -1.98 -14.49 -30.87
CA ARG A 235 -1.45 -13.51 -31.82
C ARG A 235 -1.67 -12.11 -31.28
N LEU A 236 -0.83 -11.17 -31.75
CA LEU A 236 -1.04 -9.75 -31.43
C LEU A 236 -2.42 -9.31 -31.94
N GLY A 237 -3.24 -8.77 -31.03
CA GLY A 237 -4.62 -8.35 -31.32
C GLY A 237 -5.68 -9.37 -30.88
N ASP A 238 -5.29 -10.58 -30.47
CA ASP A 238 -6.22 -11.54 -29.89
C ASP A 238 -6.75 -11.05 -28.53
N PRO A 239 -7.96 -11.45 -28.13
CA PRO A 239 -8.49 -11.16 -26.81
C PRO A 239 -7.58 -11.69 -25.70
N ILE A 240 -7.34 -10.87 -24.69
CA ILE A 240 -6.57 -11.27 -23.49
C ILE A 240 -7.53 -11.86 -22.46
N THR A 241 -7.16 -13.01 -21.91
CA THR A 241 -7.90 -13.73 -20.88
C THR A 241 -7.16 -13.74 -19.54
N PHE A 242 -7.90 -14.04 -18.46
CA PHE A 242 -7.39 -14.02 -17.10
C PHE A 242 -7.98 -15.18 -16.29
N ALA A 243 -7.11 -16.05 -15.75
CA ALA A 243 -7.50 -17.19 -14.95
C ALA A 243 -7.71 -16.81 -13.47
N GLU A 244 -8.62 -17.51 -12.78
CA GLU A 244 -8.85 -17.30 -11.35
C GLU A 244 -7.63 -17.74 -10.53
N GLY A 245 -7.19 -16.90 -9.59
CA GLY A 245 -6.05 -17.17 -8.71
C GLY A 245 -4.68 -16.80 -9.30
N SER A 246 -4.63 -16.30 -10.53
CA SER A 246 -3.40 -15.84 -11.17
C SER A 246 -3.57 -14.55 -11.97
N ARG A 247 -4.66 -13.79 -11.82
CA ARG A 247 -4.98 -12.63 -12.68
C ARG A 247 -3.89 -11.56 -12.68
N LEU A 248 -3.23 -11.41 -11.54
CA LEU A 248 -2.14 -10.48 -11.29
C LEU A 248 -0.78 -11.15 -11.45
N ALA A 249 -0.68 -12.34 -12.04
CA ALA A 249 0.58 -12.99 -12.35
C ALA A 249 1.19 -12.42 -13.65
N GLY A 250 2.52 -12.52 -13.76
CA GLY A 250 3.27 -12.02 -14.90
C GLY A 250 3.80 -13.14 -15.76
N GLY A 251 5.10 -13.40 -15.65
CA GLY A 251 5.77 -14.53 -16.27
C GLY A 251 6.17 -15.60 -15.26
N THR A 252 7.17 -16.41 -15.64
CA THR A 252 7.73 -17.48 -14.79
C THR A 252 8.08 -16.93 -13.40
N PRO A 253 7.52 -17.51 -12.32
CA PRO A 253 7.70 -16.97 -10.98
C PRO A 253 9.10 -17.29 -10.46
N ALA A 254 9.83 -16.28 -9.98
CA ALA A 254 11.16 -16.46 -9.38
C ALA A 254 11.12 -16.46 -7.83
N PHE A 255 9.98 -16.84 -7.26
CA PHE A 255 9.69 -16.70 -5.82
C PHE A 255 9.38 -18.01 -5.10
N GLY A 256 9.56 -19.15 -5.77
CA GLY A 256 9.31 -20.49 -5.21
C GLY A 256 10.09 -20.75 -3.92
N THR A 257 11.39 -20.44 -3.89
CA THR A 257 12.21 -20.63 -2.67
C THR A 257 11.69 -19.84 -1.47
N ALA A 258 11.27 -18.59 -1.68
CA ALA A 258 10.72 -17.78 -0.59
C ALA A 258 9.37 -18.34 -0.09
N LEU A 259 8.55 -18.90 -0.99
CA LEU A 259 7.30 -19.59 -0.62
C LEU A 259 7.56 -20.86 0.18
N GLU A 260 8.53 -21.67 -0.22
CA GLU A 260 8.91 -22.88 0.52
C GLU A 260 9.37 -22.53 1.94
N VAL A 261 10.24 -21.53 2.08
CA VAL A 261 10.67 -21.02 3.40
C VAL A 261 9.50 -20.49 4.21
N PHE A 262 8.56 -19.78 3.57
CA PHE A 262 7.35 -19.31 4.24
C PHE A 262 6.47 -20.44 4.75
N CYS A 263 6.17 -21.43 3.91
CA CYS A 263 5.40 -22.61 4.31
C CYS A 263 6.07 -23.36 5.47
N ALA A 264 7.40 -23.54 5.41
CA ALA A 264 8.17 -24.17 6.48
C ALA A 264 8.14 -23.35 7.78
N SER A 265 8.35 -22.03 7.69
CA SER A 265 8.33 -21.09 8.82
C SER A 265 6.97 -21.05 9.49
N MET A 266 5.88 -20.94 8.71
CA MET A 266 4.51 -20.93 9.25
C MET A 266 4.16 -22.27 9.91
N SER A 267 4.58 -23.38 9.30
CA SER A 267 4.40 -24.72 9.90
C SER A 267 5.15 -24.88 11.21
N LEU A 268 6.39 -24.38 11.29
CA LEU A 268 7.18 -24.40 12.52
C LEU A 268 6.55 -23.54 13.61
N ARG A 269 6.16 -22.30 13.28
CA ARG A 269 5.44 -21.39 14.20
C ARG A 269 4.19 -22.04 14.76
N LYS A 270 3.38 -22.68 13.90
CA LYS A 270 2.18 -23.41 14.32
C LYS A 270 2.52 -24.56 15.28
N ARG A 271 3.54 -25.36 15.00
CA ARG A 271 3.99 -26.45 15.91
C ARG A 271 4.48 -25.93 17.26
N LEU A 272 5.15 -24.79 17.28
CA LEU A 272 5.68 -24.17 18.50
C LEU A 272 4.67 -23.29 19.24
N GLY A 273 3.46 -23.08 18.69
CA GLY A 273 2.48 -22.17 19.25
C GLY A 273 2.90 -20.68 19.22
N VAL A 274 3.83 -20.30 18.33
CA VAL A 274 4.29 -18.92 18.19
C VAL A 274 3.32 -18.15 17.31
N THR A 275 2.54 -17.25 17.91
CA THR A 275 1.57 -16.41 17.20
C THR A 275 2.12 -15.00 16.89
N VAL A 276 1.42 -14.24 16.05
CA VAL A 276 1.76 -12.84 15.78
C VAL A 276 1.58 -12.00 17.05
N GLU A 277 0.52 -12.26 17.82
CA GLU A 277 0.21 -11.61 19.09
C GLU A 277 1.31 -11.87 20.13
N ALA A 278 1.75 -13.12 20.27
CA ALA A 278 2.83 -13.48 21.19
C ALA A 278 4.16 -12.81 20.79
N THR A 279 4.48 -12.80 19.49
CA THR A 279 5.67 -12.11 18.97
C THR A 279 5.59 -10.61 19.23
N HIS A 280 4.43 -10.00 18.97
CA HIS A 280 4.20 -8.58 19.17
C HIS A 280 4.31 -8.17 20.64
N ALA A 281 3.68 -8.92 21.54
CA ALA A 281 3.79 -8.69 22.99
C ALA A 281 5.25 -8.78 23.46
N HIS A 282 6.02 -9.75 22.96
CA HIS A 282 7.44 -9.86 23.27
C HIS A 282 8.24 -8.64 22.79
N VAL A 283 8.00 -8.16 21.56
CA VAL A 283 8.66 -6.95 21.04
C VAL A 283 8.29 -5.71 21.86
N MET A 284 7.04 -5.59 22.34
CA MET A 284 6.65 -4.49 23.23
C MET A 284 7.39 -4.53 24.56
N LEU A 285 7.62 -5.71 25.14
CA LEU A 285 8.48 -5.85 26.34
C LEU A 285 9.92 -5.38 26.08
N LEU A 286 10.48 -5.71 24.90
CA LEU A 286 11.82 -5.26 24.50
C LEU A 286 11.86 -3.74 24.32
N HIS A 287 10.85 -3.15 23.66
CA HIS A 287 10.71 -1.70 23.54
C HIS A 287 10.63 -1.04 24.92
N ALA A 288 9.79 -1.53 25.83
CA ALA A 288 9.67 -1.00 27.17
C ALA A 288 10.99 -1.08 27.94
N SER A 289 11.75 -2.18 27.77
CA SER A 289 13.08 -2.33 28.36
C SER A 289 14.08 -1.31 27.83
N LEU A 290 14.13 -1.09 26.51
CA LEU A 290 15.00 -0.09 25.91
C LEU A 290 14.63 1.33 26.39
N LEU A 291 13.34 1.69 26.31
CA LEU A 291 12.86 3.02 26.66
C LEU A 291 13.10 3.38 28.13
N ARG A 292 13.01 2.41 29.06
CA ARG A 292 13.37 2.63 30.48
C ARG A 292 14.85 2.96 30.69
N GLY A 293 15.73 2.49 29.80
CA GLY A 293 17.16 2.76 29.86
C GLY A 293 17.58 4.06 29.17
N LEU A 294 16.68 4.72 28.42
CA LEU A 294 16.99 5.96 27.73
C LEU A 294 16.88 7.17 28.65
N PRO A 295 17.73 8.20 28.46
CA PRO A 295 17.59 9.45 29.17
C PRO A 295 16.30 10.18 28.73
N PRO A 296 15.78 11.10 29.57
CA PRO A 296 14.61 11.91 29.21
C PRO A 296 14.88 12.86 28.03
N GLU A 297 16.11 13.36 27.93
CA GLU A 297 16.56 14.33 26.94
C GLU A 297 17.77 13.82 26.14
N GLY A 298 18.00 14.44 24.98
CA GLY A 298 19.13 14.15 24.10
C GLY A 298 18.68 13.56 22.76
N PRO A 299 19.64 13.32 21.84
CA PRO A 299 19.33 12.90 20.48
C PRO A 299 18.54 11.58 20.42
N ILE A 300 18.93 10.56 21.19
CA ILE A 300 18.17 9.31 21.37
C ILE A 300 17.67 9.30 22.81
N SER A 301 16.43 9.72 22.99
CA SER A 301 15.80 9.92 24.30
C SER A 301 14.32 9.56 24.24
N THR A 302 13.68 9.48 25.40
CA THR A 302 12.22 9.29 25.44
C THR A 302 11.47 10.46 24.79
N ARG A 303 12.03 11.69 24.82
CA ARG A 303 11.41 12.87 24.19
C ARG A 303 11.54 12.85 22.66
N SER A 304 12.60 12.26 22.10
CA SER A 304 12.80 12.21 20.65
C SER A 304 12.07 11.07 19.95
N LEU A 305 11.43 10.15 20.69
CA LEU A 305 10.66 9.04 20.13
C LEU A 305 9.52 9.51 19.19
N LEU A 306 9.45 8.93 17.99
CA LEU A 306 8.48 9.26 16.94
C LEU A 306 7.91 7.97 16.30
N PRO A 307 6.59 7.91 16.05
CA PRO A 307 5.55 8.55 16.86
C PRO A 307 5.52 7.93 18.27
N PRO A 308 5.09 8.69 19.30
CA PRO A 308 4.67 8.07 20.54
C PRO A 308 3.33 7.35 20.28
N GLN A 309 3.37 6.03 20.06
CA GLN A 309 2.17 5.18 19.95
C GLN A 309 2.02 4.25 21.15
N PRO A 310 0.80 3.99 21.64
CA PRO A 310 0.59 3.00 22.69
C PRO A 310 1.00 1.61 22.17
N GLU A 311 1.43 0.75 23.08
CA GLU A 311 1.95 -0.59 22.75
C GLU A 311 1.07 -1.40 21.78
N PRO A 312 -0.27 -1.48 21.95
CA PRO A 312 -1.11 -2.36 21.11
C PRO A 312 -1.10 -2.06 19.62
N VAL A 313 -0.72 -0.83 19.23
CA VAL A 313 -0.73 -0.38 17.84
C VAL A 313 0.66 -0.01 17.33
N ARG A 314 1.70 -0.15 18.15
CA ARG A 314 3.07 0.26 17.77
C ARG A 314 3.72 -0.80 16.87
N ALA A 315 4.30 -0.39 15.76
CA ALA A 315 5.09 -1.28 14.92
C ALA A 315 6.37 -1.77 15.63
N HIS A 316 7.08 -2.72 15.02
CA HIS A 316 8.26 -3.38 15.61
C HIS A 316 9.58 -2.59 15.46
N ALA A 317 9.49 -1.28 15.30
CA ALA A 317 10.63 -0.39 15.22
C ALA A 317 10.38 0.89 16.01
N LEU A 318 11.43 1.41 16.64
CA LEU A 318 11.41 2.70 17.33
C LEU A 318 12.18 3.70 16.47
N CYS A 319 11.52 4.78 16.08
CA CYS A 319 12.16 5.90 15.38
C CYS A 319 12.39 7.05 16.36
N PHE A 320 13.50 7.77 16.21
CA PHE A 320 13.87 8.90 17.07
C PHE A 320 14.24 10.08 16.19
N ARG A 321 13.52 11.20 16.33
CA ARG A 321 13.77 12.43 15.58
C ARG A 321 15.10 13.06 16.02
N GLN A 322 15.94 13.43 15.06
CA GLN A 322 17.29 13.99 15.22
C GLN A 322 17.42 15.45 14.73
N GLY A 323 16.34 16.02 14.20
CA GLY A 323 16.23 17.43 13.76
C GLY A 323 16.77 17.70 12.35
N SER A 324 17.62 16.83 11.80
CA SER A 324 18.01 16.83 10.38
C SER A 324 18.66 15.51 9.98
N GLY A 325 18.67 15.22 8.67
CA GLY A 325 19.32 14.02 8.14
C GLY A 325 20.83 13.94 8.35
N GLY A 326 21.52 15.09 8.43
CA GLY A 326 22.94 15.11 8.76
C GLY A 326 23.20 14.65 10.21
N VAL A 327 22.37 15.10 11.15
CA VAL A 327 22.45 14.69 12.56
C VAL A 327 22.06 13.22 12.71
N ALA A 328 21.00 12.78 12.02
CA ALA A 328 20.58 11.38 12.03
C ALA A 328 21.67 10.43 11.48
N GLY A 329 22.30 10.80 10.36
CA GLY A 329 23.40 10.03 9.77
C GLY A 329 24.63 9.96 10.69
N ALA A 330 24.98 11.07 11.34
CA ALA A 330 26.07 11.10 12.32
C ALA A 330 25.79 10.21 13.53
N ALA A 331 24.55 10.23 14.05
CA ALA A 331 24.12 9.37 15.16
C ALA A 331 24.18 7.88 14.77
N ALA A 332 23.67 7.52 13.59
CA ALA A 332 23.75 6.15 13.08
C ALA A 332 25.20 5.67 12.92
N ALA A 333 26.10 6.51 12.37
CA ALA A 333 27.52 6.18 12.25
C ALA A 333 28.20 6.00 13.62
N LEU A 334 27.81 6.79 14.62
CA LEU A 334 28.34 6.70 15.98
C LEU A 334 27.90 5.41 16.70
N LEU A 335 26.65 4.98 16.46
CA LEU A 335 26.10 3.71 16.94
C LEU A 335 26.76 2.51 16.24
N ALA A 336 26.98 2.60 14.93
CA ALA A 336 27.65 1.54 14.16
C ALA A 336 29.08 1.28 14.66
N LYS A 337 29.84 2.34 15.01
CA LYS A 337 31.16 2.21 15.66
C LYS A 337 31.15 1.48 17.00
N ARG A 338 29.98 1.38 17.64
CA ARG A 338 29.74 0.65 18.89
C ARG A 338 29.05 -0.69 18.68
N GLY A 339 28.93 -1.15 17.43
CA GLY A 339 28.29 -2.43 17.09
C GLY A 339 26.76 -2.39 17.10
N VAL A 340 26.15 -1.21 17.12
CA VAL A 340 24.68 -1.05 17.08
C VAL A 340 24.25 -0.68 15.66
N GLY A 341 23.60 -1.63 14.98
CA GLY A 341 23.06 -1.44 13.63
C GLY A 341 21.73 -0.71 13.65
N VAL A 342 21.69 0.48 13.05
CA VAL A 342 20.48 1.28 12.84
C VAL A 342 20.49 1.90 11.44
N ASP A 343 19.33 2.40 11.02
CA ASP A 343 19.18 3.21 9.80
C ASP A 343 18.81 4.65 10.18
N ALA A 344 19.10 5.61 9.30
CA ALA A 344 18.79 7.03 9.45
C ALA A 344 18.12 7.56 8.18
N ARG A 345 16.98 8.23 8.34
CA ARG A 345 16.18 8.75 7.23
C ARG A 345 15.53 10.06 7.65
N GLY A 346 15.62 11.09 6.81
CA GLY A 346 14.96 12.36 7.11
C GLY A 346 15.49 13.00 8.39
N ASP A 347 14.66 13.77 9.07
CA ASP A 347 14.97 14.47 10.32
C ASP A 347 14.84 13.62 11.58
#